data_AF-A0A4R0KD91-F1
#
_entry.id   AF-A0A4R0KD91-F1
#
_cell.length_a   1.000
_cell.length_b   1.000
_cell.length_c   1.000
_cell.angle_alpha   90.00
_cell.angle_beta   90.00
_cell.angle_gamma   90.00
#
_symmetry.space_group_name_H-M   'P 1'
#
loop_
_entity.id
_entity.type
_entity.pdbx_description
1 polymer ?
#
loop_
_entity_poly.entity_id
_entity_poly.type
_entity_poly.pdbx_seq_one_letter_code
_entity_poly.pdbx_strand_id
1 'polypeptide(L)'
;MNIDFGLDPEFSWYVVLLCVSGAAMLSIAAAKGFEQSDGARVLSALAGAGFLGYGLYLGFIFEGDSYWMFFQAFFLPVLLVVNFVRSVVARRAERPRVKRD
;
A
#
# COMPACT_ATOMS: atom_id res chain seq x y z
N MET A 1 22.97 -0.17 6.31
CA MET A 1 21.74 -0.10 5.50
C MET A 1 21.77 -1.31 4.61
N ASN A 2 20.77 -2.19 4.70
CA ASN A 2 20.77 -3.47 3.98
C ASN A 2 20.36 -3.33 2.50
N ILE A 3 19.95 -2.11 2.11
CA ILE A 3 19.58 -1.78 0.74
C ILE A 3 20.85 -1.42 -0.04
N ASP A 4 21.26 -2.33 -0.93
CA ASP A 4 22.34 -2.11 -1.90
C ASP A 4 21.82 -2.36 -3.31
N PHE A 5 21.64 -1.29 -4.08
CA PHE A 5 21.14 -1.36 -5.46
C PHE A 5 22.19 -1.85 -6.47
N GLY A 6 23.46 -1.99 -6.06
CA GLY A 6 24.55 -2.50 -6.90
C GLY A 6 24.79 -4.00 -6.73
N LEU A 7 24.55 -4.54 -5.53
CA LEU A 7 24.70 -5.97 -5.24
C LEU A 7 23.38 -6.73 -5.34
N ASP A 8 22.30 -6.19 -4.76
CA ASP A 8 20.98 -6.84 -4.70
C ASP A 8 19.86 -5.87 -5.13
N PRO A 9 19.78 -5.56 -6.45
CA PRO A 9 18.80 -4.62 -6.98
C PRO A 9 17.36 -5.08 -6.72
N GLU A 10 17.09 -6.38 -6.80
CA GLU A 10 15.76 -6.97 -6.62
C GLU A 10 15.26 -6.80 -5.18
N PHE A 11 16.11 -7.10 -4.19
CA PHE A 11 15.81 -6.88 -2.77
C PHE A 11 15.52 -5.41 -2.49
N SER A 12 16.39 -4.54 -2.99
CA SER A 12 16.29 -3.11 -2.78
C SER A 12 15.00 -2.54 -3.37
N TRP A 13 14.62 -2.98 -4.57
CA TRP A 13 13.35 -2.57 -5.18
C TRP A 13 12.14 -3.13 -4.44
N TYR A 14 12.21 -4.38 -3.97
CA TYR A 14 11.17 -4.99 -3.15
C TYR A 14 10.90 -4.16 -1.87
N VAL A 15 11.95 -3.75 -1.16
CA VAL A 15 11.84 -2.91 0.04
C VAL A 15 11.24 -1.54 -0.29
N VAL A 16 11.67 -0.91 -1.39
CA VAL A 16 11.10 0.37 -1.84
C VAL A 16 9.60 0.22 -2.16
N LEU A 17 9.22 -0.82 -2.89
CA LEU A 17 7.83 -1.10 -3.24
C LEU A 17 6.97 -1.35 -1.99
N LEU A 18 7.49 -2.07 -0.99
CA LEU A 18 6.87 -2.25 0.32
C LEU A 18 6.58 -0.92 1.01
N CYS A 19 7.60 -0.06 1.11
CA CYS A 19 7.49 1.23 1.78
C CYS A 19 6.50 2.15 1.06
N VAL A 20 6.59 2.25 -0.27
CA VAL A 20 5.67 3.08 -1.08
C VAL A 20 4.23 2.57 -0.97
N SER A 21 4.02 1.26 -1.08
CA SER A 21 2.69 0.65 -0.97
C SER A 21 2.10 0.82 0.43
N GLY A 22 2.90 0.58 1.46
CA GLY A 22 2.51 0.76 2.86
C GLY A 22 2.11 2.21 3.16
N ALA A 23 2.92 3.17 2.73
CA ALA A 23 2.64 4.59 2.88
C ALA A 23 1.36 5.02 2.13
N ALA A 24 1.14 4.51 0.91
CA ALA A 24 -0.07 4.77 0.14
C ALA A 24 -1.32 4.22 0.85
N MET A 25 -1.27 3.00 1.37
CA MET A 25 -2.38 2.39 2.10
C MET A 25 -2.70 3.11 3.41
N LEU A 26 -1.68 3.55 4.15
CA LEU A 26 -1.87 4.37 5.35
C LEU A 26 -2.47 5.74 5.00
N SER A 27 -2.04 6.34 3.89
CA SER A 27 -2.61 7.61 3.40
C SER A 27 -4.09 7.44 3.03
N ILE A 28 -4.46 6.34 2.39
CA ILE A 28 -5.86 5.99 2.08
C ILE A 28 -6.67 5.81 3.38
N ALA A 29 -6.14 5.07 4.35
CA ALA A 29 -6.81 4.85 5.63
C ALA A 29 -6.96 6.15 6.47
N ALA A 30 -6.02 7.07 6.32
CA ALA A 30 -6.03 8.38 6.98
C ALA A 30 -6.97 9.38 6.31
N ALA A 31 -7.26 9.23 5.01
CA ALA A 31 -8.14 10.11 4.26
C ALA A 31 -9.58 10.03 4.78
N LYS A 32 -9.97 11.01 5.62
CA LYS A 32 -11.35 11.19 6.08
C LYS A 32 -12.19 11.81 4.96
N GLY A 33 -13.29 11.17 4.57
CA GLY A 33 -14.25 11.72 3.61
C GLY A 33 -14.58 10.85 2.41
N PHE A 34 -13.87 9.73 2.22
CA PHE A 34 -14.33 8.67 1.33
C PHE A 34 -15.29 7.76 2.10
N GLU A 35 -16.46 7.45 1.54
CA GLU A 35 -17.38 6.42 2.03
C GLU A 35 -16.75 5.03 1.85
N GLN A 36 -15.64 4.81 2.54
CA GLN A 36 -14.98 3.53 2.69
C GLN A 36 -15.58 2.89 3.93
N SER A 37 -15.96 1.61 3.83
CA SER A 37 -16.48 0.88 4.99
C SER A 37 -15.43 0.87 6.11
N ASP A 38 -15.88 0.93 7.36
CA ASP A 38 -14.99 0.91 8.52
C ASP A 38 -14.04 -0.30 8.48
N GLY A 39 -14.52 -1.45 8.01
CA GLY A 39 -13.70 -2.64 7.78
C GLY A 39 -12.61 -2.45 6.72
N ALA A 40 -12.92 -1.82 5.58
CA ALA A 40 -11.92 -1.57 4.54
C ALA A 40 -10.86 -0.54 4.98
N ARG A 41 -11.26 0.42 5.83
CA ARG A 41 -10.34 1.40 6.42
C ARG A 41 -9.38 0.76 7.41
N VAL A 42 -9.89 -0.07 8.32
CA VAL A 42 -9.07 -0.83 9.29
C VAL A 42 -8.14 -1.80 8.57
N LEU A 43 -8.64 -2.53 7.56
CA LEU A 43 -7.80 -3.39 6.72
C LEU A 43 -6.70 -2.61 6.00
N SER A 44 -7.02 -1.43 5.46
CA SER A 44 -6.03 -0.56 4.80
C SER A 44 -4.96 -0.07 5.78
N ALA A 45 -5.36 0.29 7.01
CA ALA A 45 -4.43 0.70 8.05
C ALA A 45 -3.51 -0.44 8.49
N LEU A 46 -4.07 -1.63 8.76
CA LEU A 46 -3.31 -2.81 9.20
C LEU A 46 -2.34 -3.30 8.12
N ALA A 47 -2.80 -3.40 6.88
CA ALA A 47 -1.94 -3.82 5.78
C ALA A 47 -0.89 -2.75 5.44
N GLY A 48 -1.26 -1.46 5.47
CA GLY A 48 -0.32 -0.37 5.28
C GLY A 48 0.78 -0.34 6.35
N ALA A 49 0.41 -0.52 7.62
CA ALA A 49 1.35 -0.62 8.72
C ALA A 49 2.24 -1.87 8.62
N GLY A 50 1.66 -3.01 8.23
CA GLY A 50 2.41 -4.25 7.99
C GLY A 50 3.46 -4.09 6.89
N PHE A 51 3.09 -3.48 5.76
CA PHE A 51 4.00 -3.24 4.65
C PHE A 51 5.07 -2.20 4.93
N LEU A 52 4.69 -1.07 5.50
CA LEU A 52 5.66 -0.04 5.84
C LEU A 52 6.61 -0.54 6.94
N GLY A 53 6.08 -1.22 7.96
CA GLY A 53 6.87 -1.81 9.04
C GLY A 53 7.81 -2.89 8.55
N TYR A 54 7.34 -3.80 7.69
CA TYR A 54 8.18 -4.87 7.14
C TYR A 54 9.25 -4.34 6.17
N GLY A 55 8.92 -3.37 5.31
CA GLY A 55 9.89 -2.70 4.45
C GLY A 55 10.97 -1.97 5.26
N LEU A 56 10.59 -1.23 6.30
CA LEU A 56 11.55 -0.57 7.19
C LEU A 56 12.41 -1.59 7.97
N TYR A 57 11.81 -2.69 8.44
CA TYR A 57 12.54 -3.78 9.09
C TYR A 57 13.60 -4.37 8.16
N LEU A 58 13.22 -4.74 6.93
CA LEU A 58 14.14 -5.30 5.95
C LEU A 58 15.24 -4.33 5.50
N GLY A 59 14.91 -3.04 5.35
CA GLY A 59 15.87 -2.05 4.86
C GLY A 59 16.88 -1.56 5.90
N PHE A 60 16.47 -1.48 7.17
CA PHE A 60 17.26 -0.82 8.23
C PHE A 60 17.69 -1.74 9.38
N ILE A 61 16.95 -2.80 9.69
CA ILE A 61 17.17 -3.62 10.90
C ILE A 61 17.65 -5.04 10.54
N PHE A 62 17.24 -5.56 9.39
CA PHE A 62 17.60 -6.90 8.96
C PHE A 62 19.01 -6.92 8.36
N GLU A 63 19.90 -7.73 8.92
CA GLU A 63 21.30 -7.92 8.49
C GLU A 63 21.58 -9.38 8.06
N GLY A 64 20.53 -10.17 7.79
CA GLY A 64 20.65 -11.59 7.47
C GLY A 64 20.75 -11.90 5.97
N ASP A 65 21.47 -12.97 5.60
CA ASP A 65 21.67 -13.44 4.21
C ASP A 65 20.43 -14.08 3.57
N SER A 66 19.39 -14.41 4.34
CA SER A 66 18.19 -15.11 3.82
C SER A 66 16.91 -14.49 4.33
N TYR A 67 16.17 -13.87 3.42
CA TYR A 67 14.85 -13.32 3.66
C TYR A 67 13.81 -14.04 2.80
N TRP A 68 12.60 -14.16 3.34
CA TRP A 68 11.49 -14.80 2.63
C TRP A 68 10.63 -13.72 1.98
N MET A 69 10.67 -13.65 0.65
CA MET A 69 9.82 -12.73 -0.11
C MET A 69 8.38 -13.27 -0.16
N PHE A 70 7.52 -12.79 0.74
CA PHE A 70 6.10 -13.16 0.75
C PHE A 70 5.29 -12.33 -0.26
N PHE A 71 5.63 -12.39 -1.55
CA PHE A 71 4.85 -11.72 -2.59
C PHE A 71 3.37 -12.13 -2.57
N GLN A 72 3.08 -13.36 -2.10
CA GLN A 72 1.70 -13.84 -1.93
C GLN A 72 0.90 -13.03 -0.89
N ALA A 73 1.57 -12.49 0.13
CA ALA A 73 0.91 -11.63 1.12
C ALA A 73 0.45 -10.29 0.51
N PHE A 74 0.90 -9.95 -0.71
CA PHE A 74 0.47 -8.75 -1.43
C PHE A 74 -0.85 -8.89 -2.15
N PHE A 75 -1.34 -10.10 -2.42
CA PHE A 75 -2.62 -10.25 -3.12
C PHE A 75 -3.79 -9.62 -2.35
N LEU A 76 -3.86 -9.84 -1.04
CA LEU A 76 -4.93 -9.30 -0.20
C LEU A 76 -4.94 -7.75 -0.21
N PRO A 77 -3.85 -7.04 0.09
CA PRO A 77 -3.81 -5.59 0.02
C PRO A 77 -3.94 -5.03 -1.39
N VAL A 78 -3.39 -5.68 -2.42
CA VAL A 78 -3.59 -5.24 -3.81
C VAL A 78 -5.07 -5.27 -4.19
N LEU A 79 -5.80 -6.33 -3.85
CA LEU A 79 -7.24 -6.42 -4.08
C LEU A 79 -8.01 -5.31 -3.35
N LEU A 80 -7.64 -5.02 -2.10
CA LEU A 80 -8.24 -3.94 -1.32
C LEU A 80 -7.98 -2.56 -1.95
N VAL A 81 -6.75 -2.30 -2.38
CA VAL A 81 -6.37 -1.06 -3.06
C VAL A 81 -7.10 -0.92 -4.39
N VAL A 82 -7.16 -1.97 -5.21
CA VAL A 82 -7.88 -1.95 -6.50
C VAL A 82 -9.37 -1.69 -6.29
N ASN A 83 -9.99 -2.33 -5.30
CA ASN A 83 -11.40 -2.10 -4.97
C ASN A 83 -11.65 -0.67 -4.50
N PHE A 84 -10.72 -0.09 -3.72
CA PHE A 84 -10.78 1.32 -3.33
C PHE A 84 -10.63 2.26 -4.53
N VAL A 85 -9.65 2.04 -5.41
CA VAL A 85 -9.47 2.87 -6.61
C VAL A 85 -10.70 2.79 -7.51
N ARG A 86 -11.26 1.60 -7.72
CA ARG A 86 -12.49 1.42 -8.51
C ARG A 86 -13.67 2.18 -7.92
N SER A 87 -13.85 2.16 -6.59
CA SER A 87 -14.94 2.92 -5.95
C SER A 87 -14.75 4.43 -6.07
N VAL A 88 -13.51 4.93 -5.97
CA VAL A 88 -13.18 6.35 -6.18
C VAL A 88 -13.42 6.78 -7.62
N VAL A 89 -13.01 5.97 -8.60
CA VAL A 89 -13.18 6.26 -10.04
C VAL A 89 -14.66 6.24 -10.43
N ALA A 90 -15.43 5.25 -9.97
CA ALA A 90 -16.87 5.17 -10.23
C ALA A 90 -17.61 6.41 -9.71
N ARG A 91 -17.28 6.89 -8.50
CA ARG A 91 -17.87 8.11 -7.92
C ARG A 91 -17.50 9.38 -8.71
N ARG A 92 -16.30 9.45 -9.29
CA ARG A 92 -15.91 10.58 -10.17
C ARG A 92 -16.74 10.62 -11.45
N ALA A 93 -17.11 9.45 -11.99
CA ALA A 93 -17.96 9.36 -13.17
C ALA A 93 -19.43 9.73 -12.87
N GLU A 94 -19.89 9.48 -11.65
CA GLU A 94 -21.26 9.77 -11.22
C GLU A 94 -21.53 11.20 -10.78
N ARG A 95 -20.52 12.08 -10.63
CA ARG A 95 -20.77 13.53 -10.40
C ARG A 95 -21.41 14.11 -11.66
N PRO A 96 -22.73 14.31 -11.73
CA PRO A 96 -23.36 14.85 -12.92
C PRO A 96 -22.97 16.32 -12.98
N ARG A 97 -22.68 16.80 -14.20
CA ARG A 97 -22.62 18.24 -14.49
C ARG A 97 -23.83 18.89 -13.83
N VAL A 98 -23.58 19.78 -12.86
CA VAL A 98 -24.60 20.69 -12.35
C VAL A 98 -25.14 21.43 -13.57
N LYS A 99 -26.36 21.07 -13.98
CA LYS A 99 -27.10 21.79 -15.01
C LYS A 99 -27.35 23.17 -14.40
N ARG A 100 -26.58 24.16 -14.84
CA ARG A 100 -26.86 25.57 -14.58
C ARG A 100 -28.08 25.88 -15.45
N ASP A 101 -29.20 26.12 -14.78
CA ASP A 101 -30.45 26.60 -15.37
C ASP A 101 -30.26 27.92 -16.11
#